data_AF-A0A4Q4ZAQ2-F1
#
_entry.id   AF-A0A4Q4ZAQ2-F1
#
_cell.length_a   1.000
_cell.length_b   1.000
_cell.length_c   1.000
_cell.angle_alpha   90.00
_cell.angle_beta   90.00
_cell.angle_gamma   90.00
#
_symmetry.space_group_name_H-M   'P 1'
#
loop_
_entity.id
_entity.type
_entity.pdbx_description
1 polymer ?
#
loop_
_entity_poly.entity_id
_entity_poly.type
_entity_poly.pdbx_seq_one_letter_code
_entity_poly.pdbx_strand_id
1 'polypeptide(L)'
;MLALLIGGRSVAASQYCDGETGVCYSETKVGVAPITWRVAIPAVEAGPFDILLQVVAPRTVGWAGIAWGGGMLYNPLSVGWPNGDTSVPASRFAQ
;
A
#
# COMPACT_ATOMS: atom_id res chain seq x y z
N MET A 1 -11.01 31.91 -20.45
CA MET A 1 -10.15 31.41 -19.36
C MET A 1 -10.51 29.95 -19.12
N LEU A 2 -9.78 29.04 -19.76
CA LEU A 2 -10.08 27.60 -19.74
C LEU A 2 -9.26 26.97 -18.60
N ALA A 3 -9.93 26.62 -17.51
CA ALA A 3 -9.29 25.92 -16.40
C ALA A 3 -9.18 24.42 -16.75
N LEU A 4 -7.96 23.94 -16.95
CA LEU A 4 -7.66 22.52 -17.04
C LEU A 4 -7.81 21.93 -15.62
N LEU A 5 -8.94 21.27 -15.35
CA LEU A 5 -9.10 20.45 -14.16
C LEU A 5 -8.26 19.17 -14.35
N ILE A 6 -7.08 19.12 -13.72
CA ILE A 6 -6.35 17.87 -13.54
C ILE A 6 -7.15 17.07 -12.51
N GLY A 7 -8.08 16.25 -12.99
CA GLY A 7 -8.87 15.35 -12.15
C GLY A 7 -7.98 14.25 -11.57
N GLY A 8 -7.43 14.48 -10.38
CA GLY A 8 -6.85 13.41 -9.58
C GLY A 8 -7.96 12.40 -9.23
N ARG A 9 -7.87 11.18 -9.76
CA ARG A 9 -8.78 10.10 -9.35
C ARG A 9 -8.43 9.69 -7.93
N SER A 10 -9.14 10.22 -6.95
CA SER A 10 -9.10 9.70 -5.58
C SER A 10 -9.77 8.33 -5.58
N VAL A 11 -9.00 7.28 -5.29
CA VAL A 11 -9.56 5.95 -5.03
C VAL A 11 -9.97 5.93 -3.56
N ALA A 12 -11.26 5.75 -3.28
CA ALA A 12 -11.74 5.60 -1.92
C ALA A 12 -11.25 4.25 -1.35
N ALA A 13 -10.70 4.28 -0.15
CA ALA A 13 -10.38 3.06 0.57
C ALA A 13 -11.65 2.45 1.19
N SER A 14 -11.73 1.12 1.22
CA SER A 14 -12.81 0.36 1.88
C SER A 14 -12.28 -0.41 3.08
N GLN A 15 -13.10 -0.71 4.08
CA GLN A 15 -12.67 -1.55 5.19
C GLN A 15 -12.59 -3.03 4.77
N TYR A 16 -11.54 -3.73 5.19
CA TYR A 16 -11.40 -5.18 5.08
C TYR A 16 -10.97 -5.77 6.42
N CYS A 17 -11.75 -6.69 6.99
CA CYS A 17 -11.37 -7.39 8.23
C CYS A 17 -10.93 -8.81 7.92
N ASP A 18 -9.71 -9.14 8.32
CA ASP A 18 -9.09 -10.44 8.15
C ASP A 18 -9.65 -11.41 9.21
N GLY A 19 -10.24 -12.52 8.77
CA GLY A 19 -10.89 -13.48 9.66
C GLY A 19 -9.93 -14.36 10.45
N GLU A 20 -8.67 -14.49 10.02
CA GLU A 20 -7.66 -15.31 10.68
C GLU A 20 -6.97 -14.53 11.80
N THR A 21 -6.63 -13.26 11.52
CA THR A 21 -5.89 -12.40 12.46
C THR A 21 -6.79 -11.47 13.25
N GLY A 22 -8.04 -11.25 12.82
CA GLY A 22 -8.98 -10.30 13.44
C GLY A 22 -8.66 -8.83 13.16
N VAL A 23 -7.64 -8.53 12.35
CA VAL A 23 -7.21 -7.16 12.03
C VAL A 23 -8.10 -6.56 10.94
N CYS A 24 -8.59 -5.33 11.16
CA CYS A 24 -9.28 -4.55 10.14
C CYS A 24 -8.34 -3.54 9.48
N TYR A 25 -8.27 -3.59 8.16
CA TYR A 25 -7.43 -2.78 7.29
C TYR A 25 -8.26 -1.77 6.51
N SER A 26 -7.63 -0.64 6.18
CA SER A 26 -8.03 0.21 5.07
C SER A 26 -7.49 -0.38 3.77
N GLU A 27 -8.37 -0.84 2.88
CA GLU A 27 -8.07 -1.52 1.62
C GLU A 27 -8.19 -0.55 0.42
N THR A 28 -7.24 -0.60 -0.50
CA THR A 28 -7.28 0.12 -1.78
C THR A 28 -6.82 -0.78 -2.93
N LYS A 29 -7.48 -0.63 -4.08
CA LYS A 29 -7.16 -1.30 -5.34
C LYS A 29 -6.91 -0.25 -6.41
N VAL A 30 -5.82 -0.35 -7.17
CA VAL A 30 -5.60 0.56 -8.32
C VAL A 30 -5.86 -0.16 -9.62
N GLY A 31 -6.50 0.51 -10.58
CA GLY A 31 -6.94 -0.10 -11.84
C GLY A 31 -5.82 -0.45 -12.84
N VAL A 32 -4.54 -0.31 -12.45
CA VAL A 32 -3.38 -0.58 -13.33
C VAL A 32 -2.78 -1.96 -13.12
N ALA A 33 -3.10 -2.64 -12.02
CA ALA A 33 -2.64 -3.99 -11.72
C ALA A 33 -3.61 -4.66 -10.74
N PRO A 34 -3.76 -6.00 -10.77
CA PRO A 34 -4.60 -6.74 -9.82
C PRO A 34 -3.96 -6.84 -8.43
N ILE A 35 -3.51 -5.72 -7.87
CA ILE A 35 -2.84 -5.63 -6.57
C ILE A 35 -3.78 -4.91 -5.60
N THR A 36 -3.83 -5.41 -4.37
CA THR A 36 -4.58 -4.81 -3.28
C THR A 36 -3.61 -4.41 -2.17
N TRP A 37 -3.68 -3.15 -1.74
CA TRP A 37 -2.92 -2.62 -0.61
C TRP A 37 -3.85 -2.49 0.57
N ARG A 38 -3.38 -2.94 1.73
CA ARG A 38 -4.12 -2.92 2.99
C ARG A 38 -3.20 -2.36 4.07
N VAL A 39 -3.67 -1.33 4.74
CA VAL A 39 -2.94 -0.70 5.84
C VAL A 39 -3.81 -0.66 7.07
N ALA A 40 -3.30 -1.15 8.20
CA ALA A 40 -3.92 -0.99 9.51
C ALA A 40 -2.98 -0.14 10.39
N ILE A 41 -3.57 0.84 11.05
CA ILE A 41 -2.92 1.73 12.01
C ILE A 41 -3.59 1.48 13.37
N PRO A 42 -2.85 1.37 14.47
CA PRO A 42 -3.43 1.23 15.79
C PRO A 42 -4.24 2.48 16.18
N ALA A 43 -5.25 2.30 17.04
CA ALA A 43 -6.10 3.39 17.52
C ALA A 43 -5.38 4.27 18.55
N VAL A 44 -4.40 5.06 18.08
CA VAL A 44 -3.62 6.02 18.87
C VAL A 44 -3.69 7.41 18.25
N GLU A 45 -3.60 8.46 19.07
CA GLU A 45 -3.75 9.85 18.58
C GLU A 45 -2.52 10.38 17.86
N ALA A 46 -1.32 9.89 18.22
CA ALA A 46 -0.06 10.32 17.64
C ALA A 46 0.99 9.21 17.66
N GLY A 47 1.99 9.33 16.80
CA GLY A 47 3.15 8.44 16.77
C GLY A 47 4.12 8.65 17.94
N PRO A 48 5.14 7.77 18.07
CA PRO A 48 5.43 6.67 17.15
C PRO A 48 4.50 5.47 17.36
N PHE A 49 4.17 4.80 16.27
CA PHE A 49 3.45 3.53 16.28
C PHE A 49 3.92 2.68 15.11
N ASP A 50 3.78 1.38 15.25
CA ASP A 50 3.94 0.45 14.14
C ASP A 50 2.64 0.35 13.35
N ILE A 51 2.78 0.02 12.06
CA ILE A 51 1.65 -0.23 11.16
C ILE A 51 1.73 -1.66 10.63
N LEU A 52 0.58 -2.18 10.21
CA LEU A 52 0.51 -3.41 9.45
C LEU A 52 0.28 -3.07 7.98
N LEU A 53 1.17 -3.55 7.12
CA LEU A 53 1.03 -3.47 5.68
C LEU A 53 0.80 -4.88 5.13
N GLN A 54 -0.29 -5.08 4.40
CA GLN A 54 -0.55 -6.28 3.62
C GLN A 54 -0.65 -5.90 2.14
N VAL A 55 0.14 -6.58 1.31
CA VAL A 55 0.13 -6.44 -0.14
C VAL A 55 -0.31 -7.77 -0.74
N VAL A 56 -1.50 -7.79 -1.34
CA VAL A 56 -2.08 -8.98 -1.97
C VAL A 56 -1.94 -8.83 -3.48
N ALA A 57 -1.13 -9.69 -4.09
CA ALA A 57 -0.85 -9.68 -5.51
C ALA A 57 -0.79 -11.11 -6.09
N PRO A 58 -1.18 -11.33 -7.36
CA PRO A 58 -0.96 -12.59 -8.05
C PRO A 58 0.53 -12.92 -8.15
N ARG A 59 0.88 -14.21 -8.18
CA ARG A 59 2.27 -14.68 -8.35
C ARG A 59 2.92 -14.24 -9.68
N THR A 60 2.14 -13.80 -10.66
CA THR A 60 2.64 -13.23 -11.92
C THR A 60 3.20 -11.82 -11.75
N VAL A 61 2.92 -11.14 -10.64
CA VAL A 61 3.49 -9.83 -10.31
C VAL A 61 4.90 -10.04 -9.76
N GLY A 62 5.91 -9.56 -10.50
CA GLY A 62 7.32 -9.73 -10.11
C GLY A 62 7.72 -8.97 -8.85
N TRP A 63 7.10 -7.82 -8.59
CA TRP A 63 7.25 -7.05 -7.35
C TRP A 63 6.10 -6.07 -7.19
N ALA A 64 5.84 -5.65 -5.95
CA ALA A 64 4.89 -4.59 -5.63
C ALA A 64 5.49 -3.68 -4.56
N GLY A 65 5.11 -2.40 -4.59
CA GLY A 65 5.59 -1.43 -3.60
C GLY A 65 4.58 -0.35 -3.29
N ILE A 66 4.84 0.36 -2.20
CA ILE A 66 4.08 1.53 -1.77
C ILE A 66 5.06 2.64 -1.39
N ALA A 67 4.74 3.87 -1.80
CA ALA A 67 5.44 5.08 -1.39
C ALA A 67 4.62 5.81 -0.34
N TRP A 68 5.14 5.94 0.87
CA TRP A 68 4.37 6.39 2.02
C TRP A 68 3.94 7.87 1.96
N GLY A 69 4.61 8.70 1.15
CA GLY A 69 4.21 10.09 0.89
C GLY A 69 3.63 10.33 -0.50
N GLY A 70 3.21 9.28 -1.23
CA GLY A 70 2.51 9.40 -2.51
C GLY A 70 3.39 9.69 -3.74
N GLY A 71 4.69 9.90 -3.56
CA GLY A 71 5.69 10.04 -4.63
C GLY A 71 6.93 9.19 -4.37
N MET A 72 7.67 8.83 -5.42
CA MET A 72 8.84 7.95 -5.29
C MET A 72 10.03 8.63 -4.60
N LEU A 73 10.34 9.87 -4.97
CA LEU A 73 11.49 10.60 -4.45
C LEU A 73 11.21 11.12 -3.05
N TYR A 74 12.24 11.11 -2.20
CA TYR A 74 12.24 11.67 -0.84
C TYR A 74 11.17 11.10 0.08
N ASN A 75 10.73 9.86 -0.18
CA ASN A 75 9.74 9.17 0.62
C ASN A 75 10.22 7.76 0.98
N PRO A 76 9.89 7.26 2.18
CA PRO A 76 10.07 5.85 2.49
C PRO A 76 9.28 4.99 1.49
N LEU A 77 9.93 3.93 1.02
CA LEU A 77 9.33 2.95 0.12
C LEU A 77 9.35 1.58 0.79
N SER A 78 8.21 0.90 0.82
CA SER A 78 8.13 -0.52 1.14
C SER A 78 7.92 -1.30 -0.14
N VAL A 79 8.80 -2.27 -0.42
CA VAL A 79 8.78 -3.10 -1.63
C VAL A 79 8.80 -4.57 -1.22
N GLY A 80 8.14 -5.43 -1.97
CA GLY A 80 8.26 -6.87 -1.81
C GLY A 80 8.10 -7.64 -3.11
N TRP A 81 8.63 -8.85 -3.14
CA TRP A 81 8.55 -9.76 -4.28
C TRP A 81 8.43 -11.22 -3.82
N PRO A 82 7.83 -12.11 -4.65
CA PRO A 82 7.82 -13.53 -4.37
C PRO A 82 9.22 -14.14 -4.51
N ASN A 83 9.53 -15.10 -3.63
CA ASN A 83 10.70 -15.97 -3.70
C ASN A 83 10.28 -17.41 -3.36
N GLY A 84 9.95 -18.20 -4.38
CA GLY A 84 9.33 -19.52 -4.20
C GLY A 84 7.98 -19.40 -3.49
N ASP A 85 7.84 -20.07 -2.35
CA ASP A 85 6.64 -20.02 -1.48
C ASP A 85 6.70 -18.96 -0.38
N THR A 86 7.74 -18.12 -0.41
CA THR A 86 7.91 -17.01 0.54
C THR A 86 7.84 -15.66 -0.18
N SER A 87 7.80 -14.59 0.59
CA SER A 87 7.98 -13.22 0.09
C SER A 87 9.19 -12.58 0.75
N VAL A 88 9.85 -11.67 0.02
CA VAL A 88 10.99 -10.91 0.53
C VAL A 88 10.57 -9.44 0.66
N PRO A 89 10.44 -8.90 1.89
CA PRO A 89 10.20 -7.48 2.09
C PRO A 89 11.52 -6.69 2.05
N ALA A 90 11.42 -5.44 1.62
CA ALA A 90 12.55 -4.53 1.55
C ALA A 90 12.12 -3.08 1.77
N SER A 91 12.86 -2.38 2.64
CA SER A 91 12.79 -0.92 2.75
C SER A 91 13.74 -0.26 1.78
N ARG A 92 13.29 0.80 1.11
CA ARG A 92 14.08 1.58 0.14
C ARG A 92 13.81 3.07 0.32
N PHE A 93 14.69 3.88 -0.25
CA PHE A 93 14.56 5.33 -0.33
C PHE A 93 15.21 5.79 -1.63
N ALA A 94 14.57 6.69 -2.37
CA ALA A 94 15.10 7.29 -3.59
C ALA A 94 15.31 8.79 -3.38
N GLN A 95 16.41 9.33 -3.90
CA GLN A 95 16.83 10.73 -3.81
C GLN A 95 17.06 11.31 -5.21
#